data_AF-A0A940P6A0-F1
#
_entry.id   AF-A0A940P6A0-F1
#
_cell.length_a   1.000
_cell.length_b   1.000
_cell.length_c   1.000
_cell.angle_alpha   90.00
_cell.angle_beta   90.00
_cell.angle_gamma   90.00
#
_symmetry.space_group_name_H-M   'P 1'
#
loop_
_entity.id
_entity.type
_entity.pdbx_description
1 polymer ?
#
loop_
_entity_poly.entity_id
_entity_poly.type
_entity_poly.pdbx_seq_one_letter_code
_entity_poly.pdbx_strand_id
1 'polypeptide(L)' 'TENAELIPLTIHGTEAIFFLDNLGAYHLIWDDGDYILYMLANVDKNTFLEIAESIKKAE' A
#
# COMPACT_ATOMS: atom_id res chain seq x y z
N THR A 1 15.88 -5.73 2.11
CA THR A 1 14.98 -6.17 1.02
C THR A 1 15.67 -5.94 -0.31
N GLU A 2 16.53 -6.86 -0.74
CA GLU A 2 17.34 -6.66 -1.98
C GLU A 2 16.64 -7.15 -3.25
N ASN A 3 15.43 -7.73 -3.19
CA ASN A 3 14.71 -8.27 -4.35
C ASN A 3 13.19 -8.05 -4.27
N ALA A 4 12.74 -7.00 -3.58
CA ALA A 4 11.32 -6.71 -3.51
C ALA A 4 10.82 -6.26 -4.89
N GLU A 5 9.93 -7.04 -5.51
CA GLU A 5 9.30 -6.66 -6.77
C GLU A 5 8.31 -5.53 -6.50
N LEU A 6 8.57 -4.38 -7.11
CA LEU A 6 7.66 -3.24 -7.08
C LEU A 6 6.52 -3.52 -8.05
N ILE A 7 5.31 -3.63 -7.52
CA ILE A 7 4.10 -3.82 -8.32
C ILE A 7 3.51 -2.43 -8.59
N PRO A 8 3.40 -1.99 -9.86
CA PRO A 8 2.74 -0.73 -10.18
C PRO A 8 1.31 -0.74 -9.64
N LEU A 9 0.98 0.26 -8.83
CA LEU A 9 -0.32 0.39 -8.19
C LEU A 9 -0.67 1.87 -8.05
N THR A 10 -1.95 2.17 -8.20
CA THR A 10 -2.51 3.49 -7.92
C THR A 10 -3.59 3.35 -6.86
N ILE A 11 -3.54 4.17 -5.81
CA ILE A 11 -4.58 4.28 -4.78
C ILE A 11 -5.20 5.67 -4.87
N HIS A 12 -6.52 5.74 -5.02
CA HIS A 12 -7.26 7.00 -5.21
C HIS A 12 -6.68 7.90 -6.33
N GLY A 13 -6.11 7.29 -7.37
CA GLY A 13 -5.51 7.99 -8.51
C GLY A 13 -4.07 8.47 -8.29
N THR A 14 -3.44 8.16 -7.16
CA THR A 14 -2.03 8.50 -6.89
C THR A 14 -1.15 7.27 -6.96
N GLU A 15 0.04 7.42 -7.53
CA GLU A 15 1.05 6.35 -7.61
C GLU A 15 1.46 5.90 -6.21
N ALA A 16 1.56 4.58 -6.03
CA ALA A 16 1.93 3.97 -4.77
C ALA A 16 3.09 3.00 -4.94
N ILE A 17 3.92 2.91 -3.90
CA ILE A 17 4.96 1.88 -3.78
C ILE A 17 4.32 0.68 -3.09
N PHE A 18 4.18 -0.43 -3.82
CA PHE A 18 3.60 -1.67 -3.32
C PHE A 18 4.57 -2.84 -3.48
N PHE A 19 4.86 -3.55 -2.38
CA PHE A 19 5.75 -4.72 -2.41
C PHE A 19 5.43 -5.72 -1.29
N LEU A 20 5.90 -6.96 -1.47
CA LEU A 20 5.87 -8.03 -0.48
C LEU A 20 7.26 -8.18 0.14
N ASP A 21 7.37 -8.18 1.46
CA ASP A 21 8.64 -8.43 2.14
C ASP A 21 8.98 -9.93 2.24
N ASN A 22 10.14 -10.24 2.81
CA ASN A 22 10.59 -11.61 3.03
C ASN A 22 9.90 -12.32 4.22
N LEU A 23 9.05 -11.61 4.96
CA LEU A 23 8.22 -12.16 6.04
C LEU A 23 6.79 -12.46 5.57
N GLY A 24 6.48 -12.17 4.30
CA GLY A 24 5.16 -12.37 3.71
C GLY A 24 4.16 -11.25 4.02
N ALA A 25 4.64 -10.10 4.51
CA ALA A 25 3.81 -8.92 4.73
C ALA A 25 3.80 -8.00 3.51
N TYR A 26 2.61 -7.53 3.13
CA TYR A 26 2.48 -6.50 2.13
C TYR A 26 2.76 -5.13 2.74
N HIS A 27 3.45 -4.30 1.96
CA HIS A 27 3.74 -2.91 2.26
C HIS A 27 3.15 -2.03 1.16
N LEU A 28 2.53 -0.94 1.57
CA LEU A 28 2.00 0.07 0.67
C LEU A 28 2.30 1.46 1.20
N ILE A 29 2.93 2.29 0.38
CA ILE A 29 3.25 3.68 0.69
C ILE A 29 2.69 4.55 -0.44
N TRP A 30 1.91 5.57 -0.11
CA TRP A 30 1.44 6.56 -1.07
C TRP A 30 1.37 7.95 -0.42
N ASP A 31 1.48 8.97 -1.25
CA ASP A 31 1.33 10.38 -0.89
C ASP A 31 -0.03 10.83 -1.41
N ASP A 32 -0.89 11.39 -0.55
CA ASP A 32 -2.21 11.91 -0.96
C ASP A 32 -2.23 13.44 -1.18
N GLY A 33 -1.05 14.07 -1.18
CA GLY A 33 -0.83 15.50 -1.31
C GLY A 33 -0.74 16.25 0.03
N ASP A 34 -1.39 15.73 1.09
CA ASP A 34 -1.34 16.32 2.45
C ASP A 34 -0.61 15.39 3.43
N TYR A 35 -0.72 14.08 3.23
CA TYR A 35 -0.14 13.05 4.08
C TYR A 35 0.61 12.01 3.26
N ILE A 36 1.69 11.51 3.83
CA ILE A 36 2.31 10.25 3.42
C ILE A 36 1.71 9.15 4.29
N LEU A 37 1.02 8.21 3.67
CA LEU A 37 0.44 7.06 4.34
C LEU A 37 1.33 5.83 4.14
N TYR A 38 1.43 5.03 5.20
CA TYR A 38 2.13 3.76 5.18
C TYR A 38 1.26 2.68 5.82
N MET A 39 0.99 1.63 5.05
CA MET A 39 0.25 0.46 5.51
C MET A 39 1.10 -0.79 5.39
N LEU A 40 1.05 -1.61 6.45
CA LEU A 40 1.70 -2.92 6.53
C LEU A 40 0.73 -3.93 7.14
N ALA A 41 0.57 -5.07 6.46
CA ALA A 41 -0.24 -6.17 6.97
C ALA A 41 0.16 -7.51 6.33
N ASN A 42 0.07 -8.59 7.12
CA ASN A 42 0.15 -9.96 6.65
C ASN A 42 -1.26 -10.51 6.44
N VAL A 43 -1.87 -10.11 5.32
CA VAL A 43 -3.18 -10.57 4.84
C VAL A 43 -3.05 -10.85 3.33
N ASP A 44 -4.05 -11.48 2.72
CA ASP A 44 -4.03 -11.67 1.27
C ASP A 44 -4.10 -10.33 0.52
N LYS A 45 -3.60 -10.33 -0.72
CA LYS A 45 -3.46 -9.12 -1.52
C LYS A 45 -4.79 -8.39 -1.74
N ASN A 46 -5.89 -9.11 -1.96
CA ASN A 46 -7.17 -8.48 -2.26
C ASN A 46 -7.72 -7.79 -1.02
N THR A 47 -7.72 -8.47 0.14
CA THR A 47 -8.09 -7.86 1.41
C THR A 47 -7.23 -6.63 1.73
N PHE A 48 -5.92 -6.71 1.48
CA PHE A 48 -5.02 -5.57 1.68
C PHE A 48 -5.43 -4.35 0.84
N LEU A 49 -5.69 -4.56 -0.45
CA LEU A 49 -6.07 -3.48 -1.37
C LEU A 49 -7.46 -2.92 -1.06
N GLU A 50 -8.41 -3.76 -0.65
CA GLU A 50 -9.73 -3.30 -0.19
C GLU A 50 -9.62 -2.38 1.03
N ILE A 51 -8.75 -2.70 1.99
CA ILE A 51 -8.48 -1.83 3.14
C ILE A 51 -7.84 -0.52 2.67
N ALA A 52 -6.83 -0.57 1.79
CA ALA A 52 -6.17 0.63 1.27
C ALA A 52 -7.16 1.59 0.60
N GLU A 53 -8.03 1.07 -0.27
CA GLU A 53 -9.04 1.84 -0.99
C GLU A 53 -10.14 2.40 -0.06
N SER A 54 -10.34 1.79 1.10
CA SER A 54 -11.34 2.25 2.08
C SER A 54 -10.90 3.47 2.90
N ILE A 55 -9.59 3.77 2.94
CA ILE A 55 -9.03 4.85 3.75
C ILE A 55 -9.51 6.20 3.20
N LYS A 56 -9.98 7.07 4.09
CA LYS A 56 -10.45 8.41 3.75
C LYS A 56 -9.97 9.39 4.81
N LYS A 57 -9.71 10.64 4.40
CA LYS A 57 -9.48 11.74 5.34
C LYS A 57 -10.70 11.88 6.25
N ALA A 58 -10.47 12.01 7.55
CA ALA A 58 -11.52 12.40 8.47
C ALA A 58 -11.88 13.88 8.21
N GLU A 59 -13.17 14.19 8.20
CA GLU A 59 -13.70 15.55 8.08
C GLU A 59 -13.51 16.38 9.36
#